data_AF-A0AAU6XZD2-F1
#
_entry.id   AF-A0AAU6XZD2-F1
#
_cell.length_a   1.000
_cell.length_b   1.000
_cell.length_c   1.000
_cell.angle_alpha   90.00
_cell.angle_beta   90.00
_cell.angle_gamma   90.00
#
_symmetry.space_group_name_H-M   'P 1'
#
loop_
_entity.id
_entity.type
_entity.pdbx_description
1 polymer ?
#
loop_
_entity_poly.entity_id
_entity_poly.type
_entity_poly.pdbx_seq_one_letter_code
_entity_poly.pdbx_strand_id
1 'polypeptide(L)'
;MNIILALFGEGKDLNVLQMCSRALVVFFIALVMVRVSGRRTFGKRTAFDNTLAIILGAVLSRAIVGASPFVPTICCSLLLVLLHRLLAYACIKSSFIDRHLKGMSVPLYRNGQLDEDNLTRSLLTQKDIMSDVRLKGNATSLNEIHEIYMETSGEVSVIKKS
;
A
#
# COMPACT_ATOMS: atom_id res chain seq x y z
N MET A 1 1.11 -15.45 -38.25
CA MET A 1 -0.01 -15.54 -37.29
C MET A 1 0.54 -15.25 -35.91
N ASN A 2 0.22 -14.10 -35.33
CA ASN A 2 0.91 -13.59 -34.14
C ASN A 2 0.81 -14.59 -32.98
N ILE A 3 1.95 -15.09 -32.49
CA ILE A 3 2.04 -15.99 -31.32
C ILE A 3 1.29 -15.40 -30.11
N ILE A 4 1.26 -14.07 -30.02
CA ILE A 4 0.49 -13.31 -29.04
C ILE A 4 -1.03 -13.50 -29.23
N LEU A 5 -1.55 -13.47 -30.46
CA LEU A 5 -2.97 -13.74 -30.73
C LEU A 5 -3.32 -15.22 -30.50
N ALA A 6 -2.40 -16.15 -30.80
CA ALA A 6 -2.62 -17.58 -30.61
C ALA A 6 -2.61 -18.00 -29.12
N LEU A 7 -1.72 -17.40 -28.30
CA LEU A 7 -1.60 -17.72 -26.88
C LEU A 7 -2.54 -16.93 -25.98
N PHE A 8 -2.89 -15.70 -26.36
CA PHE A 8 -3.69 -14.81 -25.53
C PHE A 8 -5.12 -14.63 -26.05
N GLY A 9 -5.39 -14.68 -27.36
CA GLY A 9 -6.71 -14.37 -27.93
C GLY A 9 -7.14 -12.91 -27.68
N GLU A 10 -8.11 -12.41 -28.42
CA GLU A 10 -8.80 -11.14 -28.13
C GLU A 10 -10.30 -11.39 -28.23
N GLY A 11 -11.08 -11.07 -27.19
CA GLY A 11 -12.54 -11.21 -27.22
C GLY A 11 -13.17 -11.80 -25.96
N LYS A 12 -14.51 -11.95 -25.99
CA LYS A 12 -15.37 -12.40 -24.88
C LYS A 12 -15.32 -13.90 -24.60
N ASP A 13 -14.81 -14.71 -25.54
CA ASP A 13 -14.82 -16.17 -25.46
C ASP A 13 -13.40 -16.71 -25.22
N LEU A 14 -12.88 -16.50 -24.00
CA LEU A 14 -11.60 -17.07 -23.58
C LEU A 14 -11.80 -18.51 -23.11
N ASN A 15 -11.05 -19.44 -23.71
CA ASN A 15 -11.00 -20.82 -23.23
C ASN A 15 -10.26 -20.89 -21.88
N VAL A 16 -10.58 -21.91 -21.07
CA VAL A 16 -9.92 -22.15 -19.77
C VAL A 16 -8.39 -22.15 -19.90
N LEU A 17 -7.86 -22.81 -20.94
CA LEU A 17 -6.42 -22.87 -21.20
C LEU A 17 -5.80 -21.48 -21.47
N GLN A 18 -6.50 -20.60 -22.18
CA GLN A 18 -6.05 -19.24 -22.48
C GLN A 18 -6.11 -18.34 -21.23
N MET A 19 -7.10 -18.53 -20.37
CA MET A 19 -7.14 -17.84 -19.08
C MET A 19 -6.00 -18.29 -18.16
N CYS A 20 -5.73 -19.58 -18.08
CA CYS A 20 -4.62 -20.12 -17.29
C CYS A 20 -3.26 -19.63 -17.81
N SER A 21 -3.04 -19.59 -19.13
CA SER A 21 -1.79 -19.08 -19.71
C SER A 21 -1.60 -17.59 -19.43
N ARG A 22 -2.66 -16.78 -19.58
CA ARG A 22 -2.68 -15.36 -19.21
C ARG A 22 -2.34 -15.16 -17.74
N ALA A 23 -2.99 -15.90 -16.84
CA ALA A 23 -2.74 -15.79 -15.40
C ALA A 23 -1.28 -16.09 -15.06
N LEU A 24 -0.70 -17.14 -15.64
CA LEU A 24 0.70 -17.51 -15.44
C LEU A 24 1.64 -16.39 -15.89
N VAL A 25 1.44 -15.84 -17.09
CA VAL A 25 2.29 -14.78 -17.64
C VAL A 25 2.15 -13.49 -16.83
N VAL A 26 0.92 -13.09 -16.50
CA VAL A 26 0.66 -11.89 -15.68
C VAL A 26 1.28 -12.04 -14.30
N PHE A 27 1.27 -13.22 -13.69
CA PHE A 27 1.92 -13.46 -12.41
C PHE A 27 3.43 -13.17 -12.47
N PHE A 28 4.15 -13.69 -13.48
CA PHE A 28 5.57 -13.39 -13.63
C PHE A 28 5.84 -11.92 -13.94
N ILE A 29 5.02 -11.29 -14.78
CA ILE A 29 5.11 -9.85 -15.04
C ILE A 29 4.91 -9.05 -13.75
N ALA A 30 3.90 -9.41 -12.95
CA ALA A 30 3.62 -8.78 -11.66
C ALA A 30 4.82 -8.94 -10.71
N LEU A 31 5.44 -10.13 -10.63
CA LEU A 31 6.65 -10.34 -9.82
C LEU A 31 7.81 -9.43 -10.25
N VAL A 32 8.03 -9.26 -11.56
CA VAL A 32 9.03 -8.32 -12.08
C VAL A 32 8.68 -6.88 -11.70
N MET A 33 7.42 -6.48 -11.88
CA MET A 33 6.93 -5.16 -11.50
C MET A 33 7.12 -4.88 -10.01
N VAL A 34 6.81 -5.84 -9.13
CA VAL A 34 7.03 -5.73 -7.69
C VAL A 34 8.52 -5.56 -7.37
N ARG A 35 9.39 -6.33 -8.03
CA ARG A 35 10.86 -6.17 -7.88
C ARG A 35 11.33 -4.79 -8.33
N VAL A 36 10.78 -4.25 -9.42
CA VAL A 36 11.08 -2.91 -9.90
C VAL A 36 10.51 -1.83 -8.98
N SER A 37 9.33 -2.02 -8.38
CA SER A 37 8.78 -1.10 -7.39
C SER A 37 9.65 -0.99 -6.13
N GLY A 38 10.42 -2.06 -5.83
CA GLY A 38 11.41 -2.11 -4.75
C GLY A 38 10.87 -2.72 -3.46
N ARG A 39 11.76 -3.06 -2.52
CA ARG A 39 11.45 -3.74 -1.24
C ARG A 39 10.51 -2.96 -0.30
N ARG A 40 10.15 -1.71 -0.64
CA ARG A 40 9.40 -0.77 0.21
C ARG A 40 7.87 -0.85 0.02
N THR A 41 7.38 -1.19 -1.18
CA THR A 41 5.95 -1.09 -1.54
C THR A 41 5.04 -2.09 -0.80
N PHE A 42 5.55 -3.27 -0.41
CA PHE A 42 4.71 -4.32 0.21
C PHE A 42 4.90 -4.50 1.72
N GLY A 43 5.79 -3.72 2.34
CA GLY A 43 6.03 -3.78 3.77
C GLY A 43 5.18 -2.79 4.56
N LYS A 44 3.83 -2.78 4.41
CA LYS A 44 2.88 -1.96 5.19
C LYS A 44 3.38 -0.57 5.65
N ARG A 45 3.92 0.28 4.76
CA ARG A 45 4.54 1.55 5.21
C ARG A 45 3.61 2.74 5.13
N THR A 46 2.81 2.85 4.09
CA THR A 46 1.95 4.04 3.88
C THR A 46 0.66 3.69 3.14
N ALA A 47 -0.37 4.52 3.34
CA ALA A 47 -1.60 4.44 2.54
C ALA A 47 -1.31 4.53 1.03
N PHE A 48 -0.34 5.37 0.63
CA PHE A 48 0.10 5.54 -0.76
C PHE A 48 0.58 4.23 -1.40
N ASP A 49 1.38 3.44 -0.69
CA ASP A 49 1.87 2.15 -1.19
C ASP A 49 0.72 1.15 -1.38
N ASN A 50 -0.23 1.14 -0.44
CA ASN A 50 -1.40 0.25 -0.49
C ASN A 50 -2.34 0.61 -1.64
N THR A 51 -2.55 1.91 -1.88
CA THR A 51 -3.34 2.40 -3.03
C THR A 51 -2.75 1.92 -4.35
N LEU A 52 -1.42 1.97 -4.52
CA LEU A 52 -0.79 1.43 -5.73
C LEU A 52 -1.06 -0.08 -5.87
N ALA A 53 -0.87 -0.85 -4.80
CA ALA A 53 -1.07 -2.30 -4.84
C ALA A 53 -2.49 -2.67 -5.29
N ILE A 54 -3.50 -1.95 -4.77
CA ILE A 54 -4.91 -2.13 -5.13
C ILE A 54 -5.15 -1.80 -6.61
N ILE A 55 -4.70 -0.62 -7.07
CA ILE A 55 -4.89 -0.19 -8.46
C ILE A 55 -4.15 -1.15 -9.42
N LEU A 56 -2.92 -1.52 -9.11
CA LEU A 56 -2.12 -2.43 -9.91
C LEU A 56 -2.78 -3.80 -10.03
N GLY A 57 -3.27 -4.35 -8.91
CA GLY A 57 -4.03 -5.61 -8.90
C GLY A 57 -5.30 -5.53 -9.75
N ALA A 58 -6.05 -4.43 -9.64
CA ALA A 58 -7.26 -4.21 -10.43
C ALA A 58 -6.97 -4.12 -11.95
N VAL A 59 -5.90 -3.41 -12.33
CA VAL A 59 -5.49 -3.28 -13.74
C VAL A 59 -4.99 -4.62 -14.29
N LEU A 60 -4.12 -5.33 -13.56
CA LEU A 60 -3.59 -6.63 -13.99
C LEU A 60 -4.68 -7.71 -14.06
N SER A 61 -5.67 -7.68 -13.17
CA SER A 61 -6.83 -8.58 -13.23
C SER A 61 -7.55 -8.49 -14.58
N ARG A 62 -7.71 -7.27 -15.13
CA ARG A 62 -8.30 -7.08 -16.46
C ARG A 62 -7.50 -7.72 -17.60
N ALA A 63 -6.18 -7.81 -17.46
CA ALA A 63 -5.34 -8.54 -18.43
C ALA A 63 -5.57 -10.05 -18.35
N ILE A 64 -5.75 -10.59 -17.14
CA ILE A 64 -6.02 -12.02 -16.90
C ILE A 64 -7.36 -12.42 -17.49
N VAL A 65 -8.43 -11.69 -17.15
CA VAL A 65 -9.79 -12.01 -17.62
C VAL A 65 -10.09 -11.53 -19.04
N GLY A 66 -9.16 -10.82 -19.68
CA GLY A 66 -9.31 -10.27 -21.03
C GLY A 66 -10.38 -9.21 -21.19
N ALA A 67 -10.77 -8.55 -20.10
CA ALA A 67 -11.67 -7.40 -20.14
C ALA A 67 -11.01 -6.15 -20.78
N SER A 68 -9.70 -6.18 -21.01
CA SER A 68 -8.95 -5.11 -21.68
C SER A 68 -7.82 -5.67 -22.55
N PRO A 69 -7.39 -4.95 -23.60
CA PRO A 69 -6.28 -5.37 -24.46
C PRO A 69 -5.02 -5.64 -23.63
N PHE A 70 -4.38 -6.79 -23.86
CA PHE A 70 -3.29 -7.28 -23.00
C PHE A 70 -2.10 -6.30 -22.98
N VAL A 71 -1.56 -5.95 -24.16
CA VAL A 71 -0.36 -5.11 -24.27
C VAL A 71 -0.57 -3.71 -23.66
N PRO A 72 -1.63 -2.95 -24.02
CA PRO A 72 -1.92 -1.66 -23.37
C PRO A 72 -2.08 -1.76 -21.86
N THR A 73 -2.71 -2.84 -21.36
CA THR A 73 -2.90 -3.05 -19.92
C THR A 73 -1.57 -3.24 -19.21
N ILE A 74 -0.68 -4.09 -19.75
CA ILE A 74 0.66 -4.30 -19.20
C ILE A 74 1.51 -3.02 -19.26
N CYS A 75 1.47 -2.28 -20.36
CA CYS A 75 2.17 -0.99 -20.49
C CYS A 75 1.67 0.04 -19.47
N CYS A 76 0.35 0.11 -19.25
CA CYS A 76 -0.25 0.98 -18.25
C CYS A 76 0.19 0.58 -16.82
N SER A 77 0.15 -0.71 -16.49
CA SER A 77 0.66 -1.23 -15.22
C SER A 77 2.14 -0.90 -15.00
N LEU A 78 2.97 -1.00 -16.04
CA LEU A 78 4.38 -0.65 -15.96
C LEU A 78 4.58 0.84 -15.68
N LEU A 79 3.82 1.70 -16.39
CA LEU A 79 3.85 3.15 -16.17
C LEU A 79 3.48 3.50 -14.72
N LEU A 80 2.44 2.88 -14.16
CA LEU A 80 2.04 3.09 -12.76
C LEU A 80 3.17 2.76 -11.78
N VAL A 81 3.86 1.64 -11.99
CA VAL A 81 4.98 1.21 -11.14
C VAL A 81 6.16 2.18 -11.27
N LEU A 82 6.51 2.61 -12.48
CA LEU A 82 7.58 3.57 -12.72
C LEU A 82 7.26 4.94 -12.09
N LEU A 83 6.02 5.40 -12.25
CA LEU A 83 5.55 6.65 -11.65
C LEU A 83 5.62 6.59 -10.12
N HIS A 84 5.15 5.49 -9.52
CA HIS A 84 5.25 5.28 -8.08
C HIS A 84 6.70 5.32 -7.60
N ARG A 85 7.61 4.65 -8.30
CA ARG A 85 9.04 4.67 -7.97
C ARG A 85 9.65 6.06 -8.10
N LEU A 86 9.26 6.83 -9.13
CA LEU A 86 9.70 8.20 -9.31
C LEU A 86 9.21 9.11 -8.16
N LEU A 87 7.94 8.99 -7.77
CA LEU A 87 7.37 9.73 -6.64
C LEU A 87 8.04 9.34 -5.32
N ALA A 88 8.29 8.05 -5.11
CA ALA A 88 9.02 7.57 -3.94
C ALA A 88 10.44 8.17 -3.86
N TYR A 89 11.12 8.28 -5.01
CA TYR A 89 12.42 8.96 -5.09
C TYR A 89 12.31 10.46 -4.82
N ALA A 90 11.28 11.12 -5.36
CA ALA A 90 11.01 12.54 -5.11
C ALA A 90 10.75 12.84 -3.62
N CYS A 91 10.06 11.93 -2.92
CA CYS A 91 9.85 12.03 -1.48
C CYS A 91 11.16 11.98 -0.69
N ILE A 92 12.15 11.17 -1.12
CA ILE A 92 13.47 11.12 -0.47
C ILE A 92 14.20 12.46 -0.62
N LYS A 93 14.02 13.13 -1.75
CA LYS A 93 14.70 14.40 -2.05
C LYS A 93 14.00 15.62 -1.43
N SER A 94 12.69 15.54 -1.16
CA SER A 94 11.88 16.67 -0.70
C SER A 94 10.93 16.28 0.42
N SER A 95 11.14 16.87 1.60
CA SER A 95 10.26 16.72 2.76
C SER A 95 8.85 17.27 2.52
N PHE A 96 8.71 18.28 1.66
CA PHE A 96 7.40 18.81 1.26
C PHE A 96 6.60 17.74 0.51
N ILE A 97 7.24 17.05 -0.45
CA ILE A 97 6.61 15.98 -1.24
C ILE A 97 6.28 14.79 -0.34
N ASP A 98 7.22 14.38 0.52
CA ASP A 98 7.00 13.28 1.47
C ASP A 98 5.80 13.55 2.40
N ARG A 99 5.73 14.76 2.98
CA ARG A 99 4.62 15.19 3.84
C ARG A 99 3.27 15.21 3.12
N HIS A 100 3.21 15.62 1.86
CA HIS A 100 1.94 15.67 1.12
C HIS A 100 1.50 14.30 0.60
N LEU A 101 2.43 13.44 0.18
CA LEU A 101 2.10 12.12 -0.37
C LEU A 101 1.90 11.04 0.69
N LYS A 102 2.77 11.01 1.71
CA LYS A 102 2.74 9.99 2.76
C LYS A 102 2.12 10.49 4.06
N GLY A 103 2.03 11.80 4.26
CA GLY A 103 1.64 12.38 5.54
C GLY A 103 2.81 12.46 6.51
N MET A 104 2.50 12.71 7.77
CA MET A 104 3.44 12.65 8.88
C MET A 104 2.82 11.86 10.02
N SER A 105 3.67 11.26 10.87
CA SER A 105 3.20 10.68 12.12
C SER A 105 2.60 11.77 13.02
N VAL A 106 1.44 11.49 13.61
CA VAL A 106 0.75 12.44 14.49
C VAL A 106 0.89 11.96 15.93
N PRO A 107 1.43 12.75 16.87
CA PRO A 107 1.49 12.37 18.27
C PRO A 107 0.07 12.32 18.86
N LEU A 108 -0.27 11.20 19.50
CA LEU A 108 -1.55 11.00 20.17
C LEU A 108 -1.41 11.06 21.70
N TYR A 109 -0.24 10.65 22.22
CA TYR A 109 0.10 10.73 23.63
C TYR A 109 1.58 11.10 23.78
N ARG A 110 1.88 12.11 24.58
CA ARG A 110 3.26 12.55 24.86
C ARG A 110 3.34 13.26 26.20
N ASN A 111 4.46 13.12 26.90
CA ASN A 111 4.73 13.79 28.18
C ASN A 111 3.63 13.58 29.24
N GLY A 112 3.01 12.39 29.27
CA GLY A 112 1.98 12.08 30.24
C GLY A 112 0.55 12.48 29.85
N GLN A 113 0.35 13.16 28.71
CA GLN A 113 -0.93 13.74 28.31
C GLN A 113 -1.39 13.22 26.96
N LEU A 114 -2.70 12.96 26.83
CA LEU A 114 -3.36 12.69 25.55
C LEU A 114 -3.59 14.01 24.81
N ASP A 115 -3.35 13.98 23.51
CA ASP A 115 -3.64 15.10 22.62
C ASP A 115 -5.05 14.92 22.01
N GLU A 116 -6.05 15.48 22.69
CA GLU A 116 -7.47 15.36 22.30
C GLU A 116 -7.77 15.95 20.91
N ASP A 117 -7.04 17.00 20.51
CA ASP A 117 -7.16 17.61 19.19
C ASP A 117 -6.68 16.65 18.10
N ASN A 118 -5.52 16.00 18.33
CA ASN A 118 -4.98 15.02 17.40
C ASN A 118 -5.79 13.72 17.38
N LEU A 119 -6.38 13.30 18.51
CA LEU A 119 -7.32 12.18 18.55
C LEU A 119 -8.55 12.48 17.68
N THR A 120 -9.15 13.66 17.86
CA THR A 120 -10.32 14.10 17.08
C THR A 120 -9.99 14.18 15.59
N ARG A 121 -8.85 14.77 15.21
CA ARG A 121 -8.39 14.84 13.82
C ARG A 121 -8.08 13.48 13.21
N SER A 122 -7.64 12.53 14.03
CA SER A 122 -7.34 11.16 13.63
C SER A 122 -8.56 10.23 13.72
N LEU A 123 -9.74 10.76 14.08
CA LEU A 123 -10.98 10.00 14.28
C LEU A 123 -10.81 8.83 15.27
N LEU A 124 -9.96 8.99 16.27
CA LEU A 124 -9.72 8.01 17.32
C LEU A 124 -10.36 8.44 18.62
N THR A 125 -10.94 7.48 19.33
CA THR A 125 -11.40 7.68 20.71
C THR A 125 -10.33 7.22 21.69
N GLN A 126 -10.43 7.69 22.94
CA GLN A 126 -9.57 7.20 24.03
C GLN A 126 -9.69 5.66 24.22
N LYS A 127 -10.85 5.06 23.91
CA LYS A 127 -11.04 3.61 23.97
C LYS A 127 -10.18 2.87 22.93
N ASP A 128 -10.03 3.44 21.74
CA ASP A 128 -9.19 2.89 20.68
C ASP A 128 -7.73 2.91 21.10
N ILE A 129 -7.27 4.02 21.67
CA ILE A 129 -5.91 4.13 22.25
C ILE A 129 -5.68 3.08 23.33
N MET A 130 -6.60 2.94 24.28
CA MET A 130 -6.47 1.93 25.34
C MET A 130 -6.53 0.49 24.80
N SER A 131 -7.18 0.25 23.66
CA SER A 131 -7.12 -1.03 22.95
C SER A 131 -5.71 -1.29 22.40
N ASP A 132 -5.14 -0.31 21.69
CA ASP A 132 -3.79 -0.40 21.14
C ASP A 132 -2.70 -0.51 22.22
N VAL A 133 -2.85 0.18 23.34
CA VAL A 133 -1.97 0.05 24.52
C VAL A 133 -1.96 -1.37 25.07
N ARG A 134 -3.10 -2.07 25.04
CA ARG A 134 -3.18 -3.47 25.47
C ARG A 134 -2.60 -4.43 24.43
N LEU A 135 -2.98 -4.27 23.16
CA LEU A 135 -2.64 -5.20 22.08
C LEU A 135 -1.18 -5.06 21.60
N LYS A 136 -0.70 -3.82 21.45
CA LYS A 136 0.65 -3.52 20.92
C LYS A 136 1.59 -3.12 22.04
N GLY A 137 1.06 -2.35 22.98
CA GLY A 137 1.80 -1.87 24.13
C GLY A 137 1.92 -2.88 25.26
N ASN A 138 1.26 -4.05 25.27
CA ASN A 138 1.33 -5.01 26.40
C ASN A 138 1.30 -4.33 27.79
N ALA A 139 0.42 -3.35 27.96
CA ALA A 139 0.26 -2.57 29.19
C ALA A 139 -1.22 -2.38 29.48
N THR A 140 -1.56 -2.11 30.75
CA THR A 140 -2.97 -1.88 31.15
C THR A 140 -3.27 -0.42 31.45
N SER A 141 -2.23 0.42 31.59
CA SER A 141 -2.36 1.84 31.89
C SER A 141 -1.47 2.71 30.99
N LEU A 142 -1.94 3.93 30.69
CA LEU A 142 -1.14 4.96 30.01
C LEU A 142 0.08 5.38 30.83
N ASN A 143 0.07 5.17 32.16
CA ASN A 143 1.21 5.51 33.01
C ASN A 143 2.47 4.71 32.69
N GLU A 144 2.32 3.53 32.08
CA GLU A 144 3.42 2.66 31.64
C GLU A 144 3.95 3.05 30.24
N ILE A 145 3.27 3.97 29.55
CA ILE A 145 3.55 4.37 28.17
C ILE A 145 4.30 5.70 28.16
N HIS A 146 5.33 5.79 27.32
CA HIS A 146 6.11 7.01 27.11
C HIS A 146 5.45 7.89 26.04
N GLU A 147 5.23 7.33 24.84
CA GLU A 147 4.68 8.04 23.68
C GLU A 147 3.79 7.12 22.84
N ILE A 148 2.78 7.71 22.18
CA ILE A 148 1.90 7.04 21.21
C ILE A 148 1.80 7.92 19.96
N TYR A 149 1.94 7.32 18.78
CA TYR A 149 1.80 8.00 17.50
C TYR A 149 0.81 7.29 16.58
N MET A 150 0.07 8.06 15.79
CA MET A 150 -0.56 7.57 14.57
C MET A 150 0.50 7.59 13.46
N GLU A 151 0.85 6.44 12.91
CA GLU A 151 1.79 6.34 11.79
C GLU A 151 1.13 6.70 10.46
N THR A 152 1.93 6.98 9.43
CA THR A 152 1.47 7.23 8.05
C THR A 152 0.78 6.04 7.39
N SER A 153 0.91 4.86 7.98
CA SER A 153 0.17 3.65 7.61
C SER A 153 -1.27 3.64 8.15
N GLY A 154 -1.60 4.51 9.11
CA GLY A 154 -2.82 4.45 9.91
C GLY A 154 -2.74 3.47 11.09
N GLU A 155 -1.60 2.80 11.29
CA GLU A 155 -1.38 1.99 12.50
C GLU A 155 -0.92 2.88 13.65
N VAL A 156 -1.47 2.66 14.85
CA VAL A 156 -0.95 3.29 16.07
C VAL A 156 0.30 2.56 16.56
N SER A 157 1.37 3.31 16.84
CA SER A 157 2.59 2.83 17.49
C SER A 157 2.59 3.23 18.97
N VAL A 158 3.04 2.32 19.85
CA VAL A 158 3.05 2.50 21.31
C VAL A 158 4.45 2.26 21.83
N ILE A 159 5.03 3.25 22.51
CA ILE A 159 6.39 3.21 23.06
C ILE A 159 6.30 3.16 24.59
N LYS A 160 6.78 2.09 25.21
CA LYS A 160 6.80 1.94 26.68
C LYS A 160 7.84 2.84 27.35
N LYS A 161 7.59 3.19 28.61
CA LYS A 161 8.66 3.67 29.50
C LYS A 161 9.66 2.54 29.76
N SER A 162 10.95 2.88 29.76
CA SER A 162 12.02 1.97 30.20
C SER A 162 12.05 1.87 31.72
#